data_AF-A0A101MJA3-F1
#
_entry.id   AF-A0A101MJA3-F1
#
_cell.length_a   1.000
_cell.length_b   1.000
_cell.length_c   1.000
_cell.angle_alpha   90.00
_cell.angle_beta   90.00
_cell.angle_gamma   90.00
#
_symmetry.space_group_name_H-M   'P 1'
#
loop_
_entity.id
_entity.type
_entity.pdbx_description
1 polymer ?
#
loop_
_entity_poly.entity_id
_entity_poly.type
_entity_poly.pdbx_seq_one_letter_code
_entity_poly.pdbx_strand_id
1 'polypeptide(L)'
;MELDVRVYSDDGTLKEGGALATWGDNFIGCSERAGRSLLTQETMQGAMEKAGFVDVQEKLYKIPLGPWPRDKVLKEVGQLQYAHWVTALEGWALWLLTKFGAPTPWTSEEVQVYLSRVRAELRNPRTHAYEYARRVWARKPTVEEEKAKTPIKTEPEV
;
A
#
# COMPACT_ATOMS: atom_id res chain seq x y z
N MET A 1 -0.74 2.38 10.54
CA MET A 1 0.36 2.13 9.59
C MET A 1 -0.25 1.34 8.46
N GLU A 2 0.02 1.71 7.22
CA GLU A 2 -0.49 1.02 6.03
C GLU A 2 0.67 0.70 5.09
N LEU A 3 0.55 -0.39 4.35
CA LEU A 3 1.47 -0.80 3.30
C LEU A 3 0.96 -0.33 1.93
N ASP A 4 1.88 0.07 1.07
CA ASP A 4 1.61 0.25 -0.35
C ASP A 4 1.43 -1.12 -1.00
N VAL A 5 0.46 -1.25 -1.89
CA VAL A 5 0.22 -2.48 -2.65
C VAL A 5 1.30 -2.73 -3.71
N ARG A 6 2.04 -1.69 -4.11
CA ARG A 6 3.12 -1.79 -5.11
C ARG A 6 4.41 -2.31 -4.49
N VAL A 7 5.16 -3.04 -5.31
CA VAL A 7 6.48 -3.57 -4.97
C VAL A 7 7.53 -2.76 -5.74
N TYR A 8 8.59 -2.39 -5.04
CA TYR A 8 9.67 -1.54 -5.53
C TYR A 8 11.02 -2.22 -5.36
N SER A 9 12.03 -1.68 -6.04
CA SER A 9 13.43 -2.04 -5.87
C SER A 9 14.29 -0.83 -6.22
N ASP A 10 15.42 -0.64 -5.51
CA ASP A 10 16.31 0.51 -5.71
C ASP A 10 17.47 0.21 -6.68
N ASP A 11 17.68 -1.06 -7.06
CA ASP A 11 18.87 -1.51 -7.80
C ASP A 11 18.55 -2.28 -9.08
N GLY A 12 17.30 -2.20 -9.55
CA GLY A 12 16.86 -2.81 -10.81
C GLY A 12 16.76 -4.34 -10.77
N THR A 13 16.85 -4.95 -9.58
CA THR A 13 16.73 -6.42 -9.45
C THR A 13 15.29 -6.91 -9.56
N LEU A 14 14.31 -6.03 -9.34
CA LEU A 14 12.91 -6.28 -9.69
C LEU A 14 12.75 -6.19 -11.21
N LYS A 15 12.48 -7.32 -11.85
CA LYS A 15 12.37 -7.42 -13.30
C LYS A 15 11.18 -6.58 -13.80
N GLU A 16 11.46 -5.58 -14.62
CA GLU A 16 10.44 -4.78 -15.29
C GLU A 16 9.49 -5.67 -16.12
N GLY A 17 8.19 -5.41 -16.01
CA GLY A 17 7.14 -6.23 -16.62
C GLY A 17 6.97 -7.63 -16.00
N GLY A 18 7.74 -7.97 -14.95
CA GLY A 18 7.56 -9.19 -14.17
C GLY A 18 6.21 -9.21 -13.43
N ALA A 19 5.79 -10.41 -13.00
CA ALA A 19 4.52 -10.58 -12.30
C ALA A 19 4.50 -9.84 -10.96
N LEU A 20 5.63 -9.79 -10.25
CA LEU A 20 5.77 -9.06 -9.00
C LEU A 20 5.85 -7.54 -9.24
N ALA A 21 6.49 -7.10 -10.32
CA ALA A 21 6.60 -5.67 -10.66
C ALA A 21 5.24 -5.08 -11.05
N THR A 22 4.42 -5.84 -11.78
CA THR A 22 3.08 -5.42 -12.24
C THR A 22 1.98 -5.67 -11.21
N TRP A 23 2.32 -6.23 -10.04
CA TRP A 23 1.36 -6.59 -9.00
C TRP A 23 0.52 -5.41 -8.54
N GLY A 24 1.17 -4.32 -8.16
CA GLY A 24 0.49 -3.14 -7.66
C GLY A 24 -0.43 -2.50 -8.70
N ASP A 25 0.03 -2.38 -9.95
CA ASP A 25 -0.75 -1.78 -11.04
C ASP A 25 -2.03 -2.56 -11.34
N ASN A 26 -1.94 -3.89 -11.38
CA ASN A 26 -3.10 -4.77 -11.54
C ASN A 26 -4.12 -4.54 -10.42
N PHE A 27 -3.65 -4.48 -9.17
CA PHE A 27 -4.51 -4.30 -8.01
C PHE A 27 -5.12 -2.90 -7.96
N ILE A 28 -4.34 -1.85 -8.21
CA ILE A 28 -4.82 -0.46 -8.24
C ILE A 28 -5.92 -0.33 -9.30
N GLY A 29 -5.68 -0.79 -10.53
CA GLY A 29 -6.68 -0.72 -11.59
C GLY A 29 -7.97 -1.48 -11.23
N CYS A 30 -7.87 -2.66 -10.61
CA CYS A 30 -9.05 -3.37 -10.12
C CYS A 30 -9.77 -2.61 -9.01
N SER A 31 -9.00 -2.00 -8.10
CA SER A 31 -9.51 -1.25 -6.96
C SER A 31 -10.31 -0.01 -7.38
N GLU A 32 -9.87 0.66 -8.45
CA GLU A 32 -10.58 1.79 -9.07
C GLU A 32 -11.91 1.34 -9.68
N ARG A 33 -11.91 0.24 -10.44
CA ARG A 33 -13.14 -0.34 -11.01
C ARG A 33 -14.10 -0.84 -9.93
N ALA A 34 -13.57 -1.29 -8.79
CA ALA A 34 -14.36 -1.69 -7.63
C ALA A 34 -14.88 -0.49 -6.78
N GLY A 35 -14.43 0.74 -7.06
CA GLY A 35 -14.75 1.92 -6.27
C GLY A 35 -14.13 1.90 -4.86
N ARG A 36 -13.03 1.18 -4.66
CA ARG A 36 -12.37 0.96 -3.36
C ARG A 36 -10.87 1.17 -3.50
N SER A 37 -10.40 2.41 -3.33
CA SER A 37 -8.98 2.74 -3.52
C SER A 37 -8.04 1.94 -2.60
N LEU A 38 -6.93 1.48 -3.16
CA LEU A 38 -5.79 0.90 -2.43
C LEU A 38 -4.65 1.91 -2.18
N LEU A 39 -4.90 3.20 -2.40
CA LEU A 39 -3.91 4.27 -2.21
C LEU A 39 -3.94 4.88 -0.81
N THR A 40 -4.48 4.17 0.19
CA THR A 40 -4.58 4.64 1.58
C THR A 40 -3.21 5.00 2.15
N GLN A 41 -2.17 4.23 1.83
CA GLN A 41 -0.80 4.51 2.26
C GLN A 41 -0.32 5.90 1.83
N GLU A 42 -0.77 6.42 0.68
CA GLU A 42 -0.41 7.75 0.18
C GLU A 42 -1.38 8.85 0.67
N THR A 43 -2.65 8.50 0.87
CA THR A 43 -3.72 9.48 1.10
C THR A 43 -4.05 9.71 2.57
N MET A 44 -3.62 8.82 3.48
CA MET A 44 -4.05 8.85 4.89
C MET A 44 -3.69 10.13 5.64
N GLN A 45 -2.56 10.79 5.30
CA GLN A 45 -2.16 12.04 5.94
C GLN A 45 -3.19 13.14 5.62
N GLY A 46 -3.42 13.37 4.33
CA GLY A 46 -4.41 14.33 3.87
C GLY A 46 -5.82 13.99 4.35
N ALA A 47 -6.15 12.69 4.51
CA ALA A 47 -7.43 12.28 5.10
C ALA A 47 -7.56 12.69 6.57
N MET A 48 -6.50 12.57 7.37
CA MET A 48 -6.48 13.06 8.76
C MET A 48 -6.61 14.58 8.85
N GLU A 49 -5.88 15.31 8.01
CA GLU A 49 -5.95 16.78 7.95
C GLU A 49 -7.37 17.25 7.58
N LYS A 50 -7.96 16.66 6.54
CA LYS A 50 -9.34 16.95 6.11
C LYS A 50 -10.38 16.63 7.19
N ALA A 51 -10.14 15.60 8.00
CA ALA A 51 -10.98 15.26 9.13
C ALA A 51 -10.82 16.22 10.33
N GLY A 52 -9.94 17.22 10.24
CA GLY A 52 -9.77 18.26 11.25
C GLY A 52 -8.77 17.94 12.36
N PHE A 53 -8.05 16.81 12.26
CA PHE A 53 -6.95 16.50 13.17
C PHE A 53 -5.84 17.54 13.03
N VAL A 54 -5.09 17.74 14.12
CA VAL A 54 -3.97 18.68 14.20
C VAL A 54 -2.69 17.97 14.60
N ASP A 55 -1.56 18.65 14.40
CA ASP A 55 -0.22 18.11 14.60
C ASP A 55 -0.04 16.77 13.88
N VAL A 56 -0.48 16.72 12.62
CA VAL A 56 -0.37 15.52 11.78
C VAL A 56 1.12 15.28 11.49
N GLN A 57 1.57 14.08 11.82
CA GLN A 57 2.95 13.63 11.63
C GLN A 57 2.95 12.35 10.81
N GLU A 58 4.00 12.16 10.02
CA GLU A 58 4.17 10.96 9.23
C GLU A 58 5.58 10.40 9.27
N LYS A 59 5.67 9.10 9.03
CA LYS A 59 6.93 8.39 8.83
C LYS A 59 6.76 7.32 7.76
N LEU A 60 7.64 7.38 6.76
CA LEU A 60 7.73 6.40 5.68
C LEU A 60 8.83 5.38 5.99
N TYR A 61 8.56 4.12 5.68
CA TYR A 61 9.44 2.98 5.88
C TYR A 61 9.57 2.19 4.57
N LYS A 62 10.73 1.60 4.33
CA LYS A 62 10.92 0.56 3.32
C LYS A 62 10.89 -0.78 4.04
N ILE A 63 9.88 -1.60 3.77
CA ILE A 63 9.70 -2.93 4.34
C ILE A 63 10.23 -3.94 3.31
N PRO A 64 11.38 -4.59 3.58
CA PRO A 64 11.95 -5.57 2.66
C PRO A 64 10.98 -6.71 2.41
N LEU A 65 10.97 -7.22 1.18
CA LEU A 65 10.23 -8.40 0.79
C LEU A 65 11.23 -9.54 0.57
N GLY A 66 11.55 -10.25 1.66
CA GLY A 66 12.56 -11.31 1.69
C GLY A 66 13.83 -10.95 2.50
N PRO A 67 14.65 -11.96 2.85
CA PRO A 67 15.79 -11.82 3.77
C PRO A 67 17.08 -11.29 3.11
N TRP A 68 16.95 -10.41 2.12
CA TRP A 68 18.10 -9.84 1.39
C TRP A 68 18.88 -8.72 2.12
N PRO A 69 18.30 -7.92 3.05
CA PRO A 69 19.06 -6.88 3.73
C PRO A 69 20.23 -7.43 4.55
N ARG A 70 21.31 -6.66 4.66
CA ARG A 70 22.45 -7.01 5.54
C ARG A 70 22.14 -6.77 7.02
N ASP A 71 21.37 -5.73 7.32
CA ASP A 71 20.92 -5.43 8.67
C ASP A 71 20.08 -6.59 9.23
N LYS A 72 20.40 -7.02 10.46
CA LYS A 72 19.79 -8.22 11.07
C LYS A 72 18.28 -8.03 11.30
N VAL A 73 17.87 -6.86 11.76
CA VAL A 73 16.47 -6.56 12.05
C VAL A 73 15.68 -6.49 10.75
N LEU A 74 16.18 -5.78 9.74
CA LEU A 74 15.52 -5.70 8.44
C LEU A 74 15.46 -7.05 7.72
N LYS A 75 16.46 -7.91 7.92
CA LYS A 75 16.42 -9.29 7.41
C LYS A 75 15.31 -10.11 8.04
N GLU A 76 15.14 -10.03 9.36
CA GLU A 76 14.04 -10.70 10.08
C GLU A 76 12.69 -10.15 9.65
N VAL A 77 12.54 -8.82 9.55
CA VAL A 77 11.34 -8.17 9.02
C VAL A 77 11.04 -8.67 7.60
N GLY A 78 12.05 -8.74 6.74
CA GLY A 78 11.88 -9.22 5.37
C GLY A 78 11.47 -10.69 5.28
N GLN A 79 11.98 -11.53 6.18
CA GLN A 79 11.57 -12.93 6.29
C GLN A 79 10.10 -13.06 6.71
N LEU A 80 9.66 -12.24 7.69
CA LEU A 80 8.28 -12.20 8.13
C LEU A 80 7.35 -11.70 7.02
N GLN A 81 7.74 -10.66 6.30
CA GLN A 81 6.94 -10.11 5.21
C GLN A 81 6.83 -11.08 4.03
N TYR A 82 7.92 -11.79 3.70
CA TYR A 82 7.88 -12.87 2.71
C TYR A 82 6.90 -13.98 3.10
N ALA A 83 6.93 -14.42 4.36
CA ALA A 83 6.01 -15.44 4.85
C ALA A 83 4.54 -14.96 4.77
N HIS A 84 4.29 -13.71 5.16
CA HIS A 84 2.99 -13.07 5.03
C HIS A 84 2.48 -13.07 3.59
N TRP A 85 3.29 -12.61 2.63
CA TRP A 85 2.94 -12.60 1.22
C TRP A 85 2.60 -13.99 0.70
N VAL A 86 3.47 -14.98 0.89
CA VAL A 86 3.28 -16.33 0.34
C VAL A 86 1.97 -16.97 0.81
N THR A 87 1.55 -16.70 2.05
CA THR A 87 0.29 -17.20 2.61
C THR A 87 -0.94 -16.39 2.19
N ALA A 88 -0.83 -15.07 2.04
CA ALA A 88 -1.98 -14.18 1.84
C ALA A 88 -2.33 -13.89 0.36
N LEU A 89 -1.38 -14.08 -0.55
CA LEU A 89 -1.48 -13.76 -1.98
C LEU A 89 -2.82 -14.11 -2.63
N GLU A 90 -3.31 -15.32 -2.42
CA GLU A 90 -4.55 -15.81 -3.05
C GLU A 90 -5.79 -15.11 -2.49
N GLY A 91 -5.83 -14.89 -1.17
CA GLY A 91 -6.93 -14.18 -0.51
C GLY A 91 -7.07 -12.74 -1.00
N TRP A 92 -5.94 -12.10 -1.34
CA TRP A 92 -5.93 -10.75 -1.92
C TRP A 92 -6.37 -10.74 -3.38
N ALA A 93 -5.87 -11.68 -4.18
CA ALA A 93 -6.00 -11.65 -5.63
C ALA A 93 -7.34 -12.19 -6.14
N LEU A 94 -7.83 -13.29 -5.57
CA LEU A 94 -8.88 -14.09 -6.20
C LEU A 94 -10.16 -13.28 -6.45
N TRP A 95 -10.72 -12.67 -5.42
CA TRP A 95 -11.95 -11.88 -5.58
C TRP A 95 -11.74 -10.67 -6.47
N LEU A 96 -10.64 -9.94 -6.28
CA LEU A 96 -10.41 -8.67 -6.95
C LEU A 96 -10.18 -8.87 -8.47
N LEU A 97 -9.33 -9.82 -8.84
CA LEU A 97 -9.00 -10.10 -10.25
C LEU A 97 -10.15 -10.82 -10.99
N THR A 98 -10.89 -11.72 -10.33
CA THR A 98 -12.02 -12.42 -10.98
C THR A 98 -13.27 -11.56 -11.13
N LYS A 99 -13.39 -10.46 -10.40
CA LYS A 99 -14.51 -9.52 -10.52
C LYS A 99 -14.16 -8.28 -11.34
N PHE A 100 -12.94 -7.79 -11.19
CA PHE A 100 -12.53 -6.50 -11.73
C PHE A 100 -11.23 -6.58 -12.54
N GLY A 101 -10.72 -7.75 -12.89
CA GLY A 101 -9.56 -7.89 -13.77
C GLY A 101 -9.75 -7.17 -15.12
N ALA A 102 -8.64 -6.78 -15.74
CA ALA A 102 -8.60 -6.17 -17.07
C ALA A 102 -7.78 -7.05 -18.03
N PRO A 103 -8.06 -7.04 -19.35
CA PRO A 103 -9.12 -6.27 -20.04
C PRO A 103 -10.54 -6.80 -19.80
N THR A 104 -10.66 -8.05 -19.37
CA THR A 104 -11.89 -8.67 -18.87
C THR A 104 -11.61 -9.28 -17.50
N PRO A 105 -12.61 -9.51 -16.64
CA PRO A 105 -12.41 -10.21 -15.38
C PRO A 105 -11.76 -11.58 -15.61
N TRP A 106 -10.76 -11.91 -14.81
CA TRP A 106 -9.96 -13.12 -15.00
C TRP A 106 -10.73 -14.35 -14.54
N THR A 107 -10.38 -15.52 -15.08
CA THR A 107 -10.82 -16.80 -14.53
C THR A 107 -10.02 -17.13 -13.26
N SER A 108 -10.56 -18.02 -12.43
CA SER A 108 -9.83 -18.51 -11.25
C SER A 108 -8.51 -19.17 -11.64
N GLU A 109 -8.48 -19.88 -12.77
CA GLU A 109 -7.29 -20.54 -13.31
C GLU A 109 -6.22 -19.53 -13.74
N GLU A 110 -6.61 -18.44 -14.41
CA GLU A 110 -5.70 -17.35 -14.78
C GLU A 110 -5.08 -16.71 -13.54
N VAL A 111 -5.88 -16.50 -12.48
CA VAL A 111 -5.37 -16.02 -11.19
C VAL A 111 -4.35 -17.00 -10.60
N GLN A 112 -4.63 -18.30 -10.58
CA GLN A 112 -3.68 -19.28 -10.04
C GLN A 112 -2.36 -19.30 -10.82
N VAL A 113 -2.41 -19.23 -12.15
CA VAL A 113 -1.22 -19.14 -12.99
C VAL A 113 -0.45 -17.87 -12.68
N TYR A 114 -1.12 -16.73 -12.55
CA TYR A 114 -0.48 -15.48 -12.18
C TYR A 114 0.19 -15.55 -10.80
N LEU A 115 -0.51 -16.07 -9.78
CA LEU A 115 0.04 -16.24 -8.44
C LEU A 115 1.22 -17.22 -8.41
N SER A 116 1.24 -18.23 -9.29
CA SER A 116 2.41 -19.11 -9.42
C SER A 116 3.67 -18.35 -9.87
N ARG A 117 3.51 -17.39 -10.81
CA ARG A 117 4.60 -16.53 -11.29
C ARG A 117 5.07 -15.56 -10.22
N VAL A 118 4.13 -14.93 -9.51
CA VAL A 118 4.45 -14.04 -8.37
C VAL A 118 5.24 -14.80 -7.29
N ARG A 119 4.80 -16.00 -6.90
CA ARG A 119 5.51 -16.84 -5.93
C ARG A 119 6.90 -17.26 -6.42
N ALA A 120 7.08 -17.50 -7.71
CA ALA A 120 8.39 -17.83 -8.28
C ALA A 120 9.35 -16.62 -8.22
N GLU A 121 8.86 -15.43 -8.53
CA GLU A 121 9.66 -14.19 -8.46
C GLU A 121 10.00 -13.81 -7.00
N LEU A 122 9.06 -13.99 -6.06
CA LEU A 122 9.30 -13.78 -4.62
C LEU A 122 10.38 -14.71 -4.04
N ARG A 123 10.46 -15.95 -4.54
CA ARG A 123 11.46 -16.93 -4.08
C ARG A 123 12.87 -16.62 -4.57
N ASN A 124 13.03 -15.73 -5.54
CA ASN A 124 14.34 -15.42 -6.10
C ASN A 124 15.14 -14.56 -5.10
N PRO A 125 16.23 -15.08 -4.50
CA PRO A 125 17.01 -14.36 -3.50
C PRO A 125 17.79 -13.18 -4.10
N ARG A 126 17.84 -13.06 -5.43
CA ARG A 126 18.49 -11.96 -6.14
C ARG A 126 17.57 -10.76 -6.34
N THR A 127 16.28 -10.87 -6.02
CA THR A 127 15.33 -9.76 -6.11
C THR A 127 15.36 -8.99 -4.80
N HIS A 128 15.90 -7.77 -4.80
CA HIS A 128 15.92 -6.87 -3.65
C HIS A 128 14.66 -6.00 -3.65
N ALA A 129 13.52 -6.67 -3.49
CA ALA A 129 12.21 -6.04 -3.46
C ALA A 129 11.86 -5.49 -2.08
N TYR A 130 11.04 -4.43 -2.04
CA TYR A 130 10.44 -3.89 -0.83
C TYR A 130 9.09 -3.25 -1.12
N GLU A 131 8.28 -3.06 -0.08
CA GLU A 131 7.06 -2.24 -0.10
C GLU A 131 7.28 -0.99 0.75
N TYR A 132 6.61 0.11 0.40
CA TYR A 132 6.55 1.25 1.29
C TYR A 132 5.51 0.98 2.39
N ALA A 133 5.83 1.36 3.63
CA ALA A 133 4.83 1.46 4.70
C ALA A 133 4.80 2.88 5.23
N ARG A 134 3.61 3.46 5.43
CA ARG A 134 3.45 4.78 6.05
C ARG A 134 2.75 4.65 7.39
N ARG A 135 3.33 5.29 8.40
CA ARG A 135 2.67 5.52 9.68
C ARG A 135 2.32 7.00 9.78
N VAL A 136 1.05 7.29 9.96
CA VAL A 136 0.57 8.65 10.27
C VAL A 136 -0.07 8.63 11.65
N TRP A 137 0.19 9.67 12.43
CA TRP A 137 -0.46 9.91 13.72
C TRP A 137 -0.73 11.40 13.89
N ALA A 138 -1.79 11.71 14.64
CA ALA A 138 -2.25 13.06 14.87
C ALA A 138 -3.03 13.11 16.19
N ARG A 139 -3.38 14.30 16.65
CA ARG A 139 -4.27 14.48 17.80
C ARG A 139 -5.55 15.22 17.41
N LYS A 140 -6.58 15.05 18.23
CA LYS A 140 -7.73 15.96 18.17
C LYS A 140 -7.28 17.38 18.54
N PRO A 141 -7.85 18.41 17.90
CA PRO A 141 -7.67 19.78 18.37
C PRO A 141 -8.21 19.93 19.80
N THR A 142 -7.62 20.86 20.54
CA THR A 142 -8.16 21.36 21.80
C THR A 142 -9.41 22.20 21.54
N VAL A 143 -10.21 22.47 22.59
CA VAL A 143 -11.41 23.30 22.48
C VAL A 143 -11.06 24.70 21.98
N GLU A 144 -9.92 25.24 22.40
CA GLU A 144 -9.40 26.54 21.99
C GLU A 144 -9.05 26.56 20.50
N GLU A 145 -8.36 25.54 19.99
CA GLU A 145 -8.02 25.40 18.57
C GLU A 145 -9.26 25.16 17.70
N GLU A 146 -10.28 24.45 18.20
CA GLU A 146 -11.57 24.30 17.50
C GLU A 146 -12.31 25.64 17.40
N LYS A 147 -12.35 26.41 18.48
CA LYS A 147 -12.97 27.74 18.50
C LYS A 147 -12.24 28.72 17.55
N ALA A 148 -10.91 28.69 17.53
CA ALA A 148 -10.11 29.53 16.65
C ALA A 148 -10.33 29.23 15.15
N LYS A 149 -10.72 27.99 14.80
CA LYS A 149 -11.05 27.60 13.42
C LYS A 149 -12.45 28.04 12.97
N THR A 150 -13.36 28.35 13.90
CA THR A 150 -14.71 28.80 13.56
C THR A 150 -14.64 30.25 13.07
N PRO A 151 -15.06 30.57 11.83
CA PRO A 151 -15.09 31.97 11.39
C PRO A 151 -16.00 32.77 12.31
N ILE A 152 -15.49 33.89 12.82
CA ILE A 152 -16.33 34.89 13.50
C ILE A 152 -17.32 35.38 12.44
N LYS A 153 -18.61 35.21 12.67
CA LYS A 153 -19.64 35.79 11.80
C LYS A 153 -19.39 37.30 11.71
N THR A 154 -18.98 37.78 10.54
CA THR A 154 -19.02 39.22 10.22
C THR A 154 -20.46 39.53 9.81
N GLU A 155 -21.13 40.40 10.56
CA GLU A 155 -22.43 40.93 10.17
C GLU A 155 -22.31 41.63 8.81
N PRO A 156 -23.31 41.51 7.92
CA PRO A 156 -23.31 42.27 6.67
C PRO A 156 -23.37 43.77 6.99
N GLU A 157 -22.49 44.56 6.38
CA GLU A 157 -22.56 46.01 6.44
C GLU A 157 -23.93 46.48 5.91
N VAL A 158 -24.62 47.29 6.71
CA VAL A 158 -25.95 47.85 6.46
C VAL A 158 -25.88 49.01 5.49
#